data_AF-A0A3S2AZ00-F1
#
_entry.id   AF-A0A3S2AZ00-F1
#
_cell.length_a   1.000
_cell.length_b   1.000
_cell.length_c   1.000
_cell.angle_alpha   90.00
_cell.angle_beta   90.00
_cell.angle_gamma   90.00
#
_symmetry.space_group_name_H-M   'P 1'
#
loop_
_entity.id
_entity.type
_entity.pdbx_description
1 polymer ?
#
loop_
_entity_poly.entity_id
_entity_poly.type
_entity_poly.pdbx_seq_one_letter_code
_entity_poly.pdbx_strand_id
1 'polypeptide(L)'
;NALLNLENGSARRLVKPDQVFNRIHCDDIAGSLWQLIQGNKGGIFNVTDDLPAPPQDVVAYAASLMGIEPPPEIPFDAAQLSPMARSFYGENKRVGNAAIKAAGYSLRFPDYRAAFDHMWASDDWRDGEARSPMKR
;
A
#
# COMPACT_ATOMS: atom_id res chain seq x y z
N ASN A 1 1.54 1.84 -7.83
CA ASN A 1 1.02 0.75 -6.97
C ASN A 1 1.72 -0.56 -7.39
N ALA A 2 1.36 -1.74 -6.85
CA ALA A 2 2.04 -2.99 -7.20
C ALA A 2 1.75 -3.46 -8.65
N LEU A 3 0.54 -3.25 -9.16
CA LEU A 3 0.14 -3.57 -10.53
C LEU A 3 1.03 -2.81 -11.54
N LEU A 4 1.17 -1.50 -11.38
CA LEU A 4 2.08 -0.68 -12.19
C LEU A 4 3.54 -1.12 -12.10
N ASN A 5 4.01 -1.53 -10.92
CA ASN A 5 5.39 -1.98 -10.77
C ASN A 5 5.64 -3.32 -11.50
N LEU A 6 4.63 -4.19 -11.55
CA LEU A 6 4.69 -5.44 -12.31
C LEU A 6 4.72 -5.16 -13.81
N GLU A 7 3.82 -4.31 -14.31
CA GLU A 7 3.80 -3.88 -15.71
C GLU A 7 5.15 -3.28 -16.15
N ASN A 8 5.76 -2.48 -15.28
CA ASN A 8 7.07 -1.85 -15.55
C ASN A 8 8.29 -2.75 -15.29
N GLY A 9 8.11 -4.00 -14.84
CA GLY A 9 9.23 -4.90 -14.48
C GLY A 9 10.07 -4.46 -13.26
N SER A 10 9.57 -3.49 -12.49
CA SER A 10 10.25 -2.93 -11.32
C SER A 10 9.82 -3.57 -10.00
N ALA A 11 8.79 -4.41 -10.01
CA ALA A 11 8.33 -5.14 -8.82
C ALA A 11 9.43 -6.03 -8.23
N ARG A 12 9.48 -6.08 -6.89
CA ARG A 12 10.42 -6.89 -6.11
C ARG A 12 9.68 -7.51 -4.93
N ARG A 13 9.94 -8.79 -4.64
CA ARG A 13 9.41 -9.51 -3.47
C ARG A 13 10.51 -9.68 -2.43
N LEU A 14 10.77 -8.62 -1.68
CA LEU A 14 11.79 -8.65 -0.64
C LEU A 14 11.22 -9.22 0.65
N VAL A 15 11.84 -10.29 1.16
CA VAL A 15 11.35 -11.03 2.33
C VAL A 15 12.24 -10.74 3.52
N LYS A 16 11.70 -10.00 4.48
CA LYS A 16 12.25 -9.82 5.83
C LYS A 16 11.26 -10.45 6.81
N PRO A 17 11.69 -11.36 7.70
CA PRO A 17 10.79 -11.99 8.67
C PRO A 17 9.95 -10.97 9.43
N ASP A 18 8.66 -11.28 9.56
CA ASP A 18 7.63 -10.49 10.26
C ASP A 18 7.36 -9.07 9.73
N GLN A 19 8.07 -8.63 8.69
CA GLN A 19 7.94 -7.27 8.16
C GLN A 19 6.56 -7.06 7.54
N VAL A 20 5.87 -6.04 8.01
CA VAL A 20 4.62 -5.57 7.40
C VAL A 20 4.72 -4.09 7.05
N PHE A 21 3.91 -3.67 6.10
CA PHE A 21 3.66 -2.25 5.83
C PHE A 21 2.15 -1.98 5.91
N ASN A 22 1.82 -0.81 6.45
CA ASN A 22 0.47 -0.27 6.46
C ASN A 22 0.21 0.39 5.10
N ARG A 23 -1.02 0.31 4.59
CA ARG A 23 -1.41 0.84 3.29
C ARG A 23 -2.75 1.56 3.42
N ILE A 24 -3.07 2.35 2.41
CA ILE A 24 -4.37 3.01 2.30
C ILE A 24 -4.63 3.33 0.84
N HIS A 25 -5.86 3.13 0.40
CA HIS A 25 -6.29 3.59 -0.92
C HIS A 25 -6.45 5.11 -0.93
N CYS A 26 -6.13 5.78 -2.04
CA CYS A 26 -6.19 7.24 -2.13
C CYS A 26 -7.60 7.80 -1.86
N ASP A 27 -8.65 7.11 -2.33
CA ASP A 27 -10.02 7.51 -2.06
C ASP A 27 -10.41 7.45 -0.59
N ASP A 28 -9.79 6.56 0.18
CA ASP A 28 -10.01 6.51 1.63
C ASP A 28 -9.27 7.63 2.37
N ILE A 29 -8.16 8.13 1.82
CA ILE A 29 -7.55 9.37 2.30
C ILE A 29 -8.51 10.55 2.05
N ALA A 30 -9.02 10.69 0.83
CA ALA A 30 -9.93 11.77 0.47
C ALA A 30 -11.25 11.70 1.27
N GLY A 31 -11.85 10.52 1.35
CA GLY A 31 -13.10 10.28 2.08
C GLY A 31 -12.96 10.54 3.58
N SER A 32 -11.88 10.07 4.20
CA SER A 32 -11.65 10.31 5.62
C SER A 32 -11.44 11.79 5.94
N LEU A 33 -10.70 12.51 5.08
CA LEU A 33 -10.53 13.96 5.23
C LEU A 33 -11.86 14.70 5.10
N TRP A 34 -12.69 14.35 4.10
CA TRP A 34 -14.01 14.94 3.93
C TRP A 34 -14.91 14.69 5.14
N GLN A 35 -14.95 13.46 5.66
CA GLN A 35 -15.70 13.10 6.86
C GLN A 35 -15.28 13.94 8.08
N LEU A 36 -13.98 14.14 8.29
CA LEU A 36 -13.46 14.93 9.40
C LEU A 36 -13.84 16.41 9.28
N ILE A 37 -13.78 16.98 8.07
CA ILE A 37 -14.20 18.36 7.78
C ILE A 37 -15.70 18.53 8.07
N GLN A 38 -16.54 17.64 7.54
CA GLN A 38 -18.00 17.71 7.74
C GLN A 38 -18.39 17.57 9.21
N GLY A 39 -17.65 16.74 9.97
CA GLY A 39 -17.84 16.59 11.40
C GLY A 39 -17.20 17.69 12.26
N ASN A 40 -16.50 18.67 11.66
CA ASN A 40 -15.66 19.66 12.33
C ASN A 40 -14.74 19.03 13.40
N LYS A 41 -14.09 17.91 13.06
CA LYS A 41 -13.25 17.12 13.98
C LYS A 41 -11.78 17.48 13.80
N GLY A 42 -11.16 18.02 14.85
CA GLY A 42 -9.71 18.19 14.93
C GLY A 42 -9.01 17.02 15.64
N GLY A 43 -7.70 16.91 15.47
CA GLY A 43 -6.86 15.91 16.16
C GLY A 43 -5.94 15.14 15.23
N ILE A 44 -5.33 14.09 15.77
CA ILE A 44 -4.44 13.19 15.03
C ILE A 44 -5.20 11.90 14.73
N PHE A 45 -5.27 11.55 13.45
CA PHE A 45 -5.95 10.34 12.98
C PHE A 45 -4.99 9.52 12.12
N ASN A 46 -4.82 8.26 12.48
CA ASN A 46 -4.15 7.31 11.59
C ASN A 46 -5.12 6.87 10.50
N VAL A 47 -4.75 7.10 9.24
CA VAL A 47 -5.52 6.68 8.08
C VAL A 47 -4.75 5.55 7.38
N THR A 48 -5.13 4.32 7.73
CA THR A 48 -4.63 3.07 7.17
C THR A 48 -5.79 2.10 7.00
N ASP A 49 -5.67 1.18 6.06
CA ASP A 49 -6.54 0.02 5.92
C ASP A 49 -6.42 -0.92 7.14
N ASP A 50 -7.21 -1.98 7.16
CA ASP A 50 -7.29 -2.94 8.27
C ASP A 50 -6.25 -4.05 8.23
N LEU A 51 -5.45 -4.12 7.16
CA LEU A 51 -4.58 -5.26 6.91
C LEU A 51 -3.12 -4.85 6.64
N PRO A 52 -2.34 -4.58 7.71
CA PRO A 52 -0.89 -4.49 7.60
C PRO A 52 -0.33 -5.79 7.01
N ALA A 53 0.22 -5.69 5.80
CA ALA A 53 0.58 -6.85 4.99
C ALA A 53 2.07 -6.85 4.61
N PRO A 54 2.70 -8.03 4.54
CA PRO A 54 4.04 -8.18 3.98
C PRO A 54 4.10 -7.63 2.54
N PRO A 55 5.17 -6.92 2.15
CA PRO A 55 5.28 -6.35 0.81
C PRO A 55 5.25 -7.40 -0.30
N GLN A 56 5.82 -8.58 -0.06
CA GLN A 56 5.85 -9.68 -1.03
C GLN A 56 4.46 -10.25 -1.34
N ASP A 57 3.57 -10.30 -0.35
CA ASP A 57 2.20 -10.82 -0.51
C ASP A 57 1.36 -9.88 -1.39
N VAL A 58 1.54 -8.58 -1.21
CA VAL A 58 0.87 -7.54 -1.99
C VAL A 58 1.29 -7.61 -3.47
N VAL A 59 2.57 -7.87 -3.74
CA VAL A 59 3.06 -8.08 -5.11
C VAL A 59 2.54 -9.40 -5.68
N ALA A 60 2.51 -10.48 -4.90
CA ALA A 60 2.00 -11.77 -5.34
C ALA A 60 0.51 -11.71 -5.71
N TYR A 61 -0.29 -11.01 -4.91
CA TYR A 61 -1.71 -10.81 -5.21
C TYR A 61 -1.93 -9.99 -6.49
N ALA A 62 -1.19 -8.89 -6.66
CA ALA A 62 -1.25 -8.11 -7.90
C ALA A 62 -0.87 -8.95 -9.13
N ALA A 63 0.16 -9.80 -9.03
CA ALA A 63 0.55 -10.73 -10.10
C ALA A 63 -0.56 -11.75 -10.42
N SER A 64 -1.25 -12.25 -9.39
CA SER A 64 -2.38 -13.17 -9.56
C SER A 64 -3.56 -12.53 -10.30
N LEU A 65 -3.89 -11.27 -10.02
CA LEU A 65 -4.92 -10.52 -10.75
C LEU A 65 -4.54 -10.31 -12.22
N MET A 66 -3.26 -10.05 -12.49
CA MET A 66 -2.72 -9.90 -13.84
C MET A 66 -2.55 -11.23 -14.60
N GLY A 67 -2.71 -12.38 -13.94
CA GLY A 67 -2.50 -13.70 -14.54
C GLY A 67 -1.04 -13.99 -14.90
N ILE A 68 -0.08 -13.39 -14.19
CA ILE A 68 1.36 -13.58 -14.42
C ILE A 68 2.04 -14.24 -13.21
N GLU A 69 3.19 -14.86 -13.45
CA GLU A 69 4.03 -15.39 -12.37
C GLU A 69 4.67 -14.22 -11.58
N PRO A 70 4.55 -14.18 -10.25
CA PRO A 70 5.22 -13.15 -9.47
C PRO A 70 6.75 -13.27 -9.56
N PRO A 71 7.50 -12.15 -9.48
CA PRO A 71 8.96 -12.18 -9.40
C PRO A 71 9.46 -13.10 -8.27
N PRO A 72 10.64 -13.72 -8.33
CA PRO A 72 11.12 -14.57 -7.24
C PRO A 72 11.29 -13.79 -5.92
N GLU A 73 11.18 -14.49 -4.80
CA GLU A 73 11.48 -13.91 -3.49
C GLU A 73 12.98 -13.66 -3.36
N ILE A 74 13.31 -12.54 -2.71
CA ILE A 74 14.68 -12.16 -2.41
C ILE A 74 14.79 -12.03 -0.89
N PRO A 75 15.65 -12.81 -0.22
CA PRO A 75 15.95 -12.62 1.19
C PRO A 75 16.49 -11.20 1.45
N PHE A 76 16.02 -10.56 2.53
CA PHE A 76 16.40 -9.18 2.85
C PHE A 76 17.91 -8.97 3.06
N ASP A 77 18.59 -9.96 3.63
CA ASP A 77 20.03 -9.99 3.86
C ASP A 77 20.84 -10.09 2.57
N ALA A 78 20.36 -10.86 1.59
CA ALA A 78 20.97 -11.02 0.28
C ALA A 78 20.73 -9.82 -0.66
N ALA A 79 19.77 -8.95 -0.34
CA ALA A 79 19.41 -7.84 -1.20
C ALA A 79 20.38 -6.66 -1.13
N GLN A 80 20.88 -6.26 -2.29
CA GLN A 80 21.62 -5.01 -2.47
C GLN A 80 20.65 -3.83 -2.55
N LEU A 81 20.27 -3.31 -1.38
CA LEU A 81 19.42 -2.13 -1.24
C LEU A 81 20.26 -0.87 -1.05
N SER A 82 19.77 0.25 -1.59
CA SER A 82 20.30 1.57 -1.23
C SER A 82 20.08 1.84 0.28
N PRO A 83 20.86 2.73 0.91
CA PRO A 83 20.66 3.09 2.32
C PRO A 83 19.23 3.53 2.64
N MET A 84 18.61 4.28 1.72
CA MET A 84 17.21 4.72 1.85
C MET A 84 16.22 3.56 1.73
N ALA A 85 16.40 2.65 0.77
CA ALA A 85 15.51 1.48 0.67
C ALA A 85 15.64 0.58 1.90
N ARG A 86 16.84 0.48 2.48
CA ARG A 86 17.11 -0.28 3.70
C ARG A 86 16.48 0.36 4.94
N SER A 87 16.42 1.68 5.03
CA SER A 87 15.83 2.38 6.20
C SER A 87 14.33 2.09 6.38
N PHE A 88 13.58 1.89 5.29
CA PHE A 88 12.17 1.48 5.35
C PHE A 88 11.96 0.14 6.06
N TYR A 89 12.95 -0.75 6.00
CA TYR A 89 12.92 -2.04 6.70
C TYR A 89 13.53 -1.96 8.11
N GLY A 90 14.01 -0.79 8.52
CA GLY A 90 14.51 -0.54 9.89
C GLY A 90 13.38 -0.47 10.92
N GLU A 91 12.15 -0.14 10.49
CA GLU A 91 10.97 -0.07 11.34
C GLU A 91 9.94 -1.14 10.96
N ASN A 92 9.24 -1.69 11.96
CA ASN A 92 8.12 -2.60 11.74
C ASN A 92 7.02 -2.31 12.76
N LYS A 93 5.89 -1.78 12.30
CA LYS A 93 4.76 -1.38 13.15
C LYS A 93 3.43 -1.67 12.47
N ARG A 94 2.45 -2.09 13.28
CA ARG A 94 1.05 -2.23 12.89
C ARG A 94 0.29 -1.03 13.46
N VAL A 95 -0.29 -0.23 12.59
CA VAL A 95 -0.93 1.04 12.97
C VAL A 95 -2.44 0.82 13.08
N GLY A 96 -3.02 1.12 14.24
CA GLY A 96 -4.47 1.05 14.41
C GLY A 96 -5.17 2.28 13.83
N ASN A 97 -6.36 2.07 13.25
CA ASN A 97 -7.22 3.10 12.65
C ASN A 97 -8.54 3.33 13.43
N ALA A 98 -8.61 2.84 14.68
CA ALA A 98 -9.83 2.93 15.50
C ALA A 98 -10.33 4.38 15.66
N ALA A 99 -9.43 5.36 15.75
CA ALA A 99 -9.80 6.76 15.90
C ALA A 99 -10.56 7.32 14.69
N ILE A 100 -10.14 7.01 13.46
CA ILE A 100 -10.83 7.49 12.25
C ILE A 100 -12.17 6.78 12.05
N LYS A 101 -12.25 5.50 12.43
CA LYS A 101 -13.51 4.74 12.45
C LYS A 101 -14.50 5.28 13.48
N ALA A 102 -14.03 5.59 14.70
CA ALA A 102 -14.84 6.24 15.73
C ALA A 102 -15.24 7.68 15.34
N ALA A 103 -14.47 8.33 14.46
CA ALA A 103 -14.85 9.60 13.87
C ALA A 103 -15.99 9.47 12.83
N GLY A 104 -16.43 8.25 12.52
CA GLY A 104 -17.55 7.93 11.65
C GLY A 104 -17.14 7.56 10.23
N TYR A 105 -15.84 7.40 9.95
CA TYR A 105 -15.40 6.97 8.62
C TYR A 105 -15.52 5.46 8.45
N SER A 106 -16.07 5.02 7.33
CA SER A 106 -16.10 3.62 6.91
C SER A 106 -15.18 3.47 5.70
N LEU A 107 -14.21 2.56 5.78
CA LEU A 107 -13.25 2.31 4.70
C LEU A 107 -13.99 1.70 3.50
N ARG A 108 -13.79 2.29 2.32
CA ARG A 108 -14.25 1.72 1.05
C ARG A 108 -13.41 0.51 0.69
N PHE A 109 -12.11 0.57 1.00
CA PHE A 109 -11.14 -0.48 0.72
C PHE A 109 -10.51 -0.92 2.05
N PRO A 110 -11.12 -1.90 2.75
CA PRO A 110 -10.65 -2.33 4.08
C PRO A 110 -9.30 -3.04 4.04
N ASP A 111 -8.85 -3.51 2.87
CA ASP A 111 -7.53 -4.09 2.68
C ASP A 111 -7.02 -3.88 1.24
N TYR A 112 -5.75 -4.26 1.02
CA TYR A 112 -5.12 -4.14 -0.29
C TYR A 112 -5.75 -5.02 -1.38
N ARG A 113 -6.45 -6.10 -1.00
CA ARG A 113 -7.10 -7.00 -1.98
C ARG A 113 -8.33 -6.34 -2.54
N ALA A 114 -9.21 -5.84 -1.66
CA ALA A 114 -10.38 -5.06 -2.06
C ALA A 114 -10.00 -3.84 -2.92
N ALA A 115 -8.91 -3.14 -2.56
CA ALA A 115 -8.38 -2.06 -3.37
C ALA A 115 -7.94 -2.55 -4.77
N PHE A 116 -7.10 -3.58 -4.85
CA PHE A 116 -6.61 -4.06 -6.15
C PHE A 116 -7.68 -4.71 -7.01
N ASP A 117 -8.65 -5.42 -6.43
CA ASP A 117 -9.78 -5.99 -7.15
C ASP A 117 -10.60 -4.88 -7.81
N HIS A 118 -10.88 -3.80 -7.08
CA HIS A 118 -11.55 -2.64 -7.62
C HIS A 118 -10.73 -1.98 -8.72
N MET A 119 -9.47 -1.68 -8.45
CA MET A 119 -8.63 -0.98 -9.41
C MET A 119 -8.42 -1.78 -10.71
N TRP A 120 -8.32 -3.11 -10.58
CA TRP A 120 -8.23 -4.02 -11.71
C TRP A 120 -9.53 -4.07 -12.52
N ALA A 121 -10.69 -4.20 -11.85
CA ALA A 121 -11.99 -4.24 -12.50
C ALA A 121 -12.38 -2.91 -13.17
N SER A 122 -11.97 -1.78 -12.58
CA SER A 122 -12.23 -0.42 -13.08
C SER A 122 -11.19 0.04 -14.11
N ASP A 123 -10.10 -0.72 -14.30
CA ASP A 123 -8.93 -0.36 -15.13
C ASP A 123 -8.27 0.99 -14.77
N ASP A 124 -8.45 1.46 -13.52
CA ASP A 124 -7.87 2.71 -13.01
C ASP A 124 -6.50 2.50 -12.35
N TRP A 125 -5.99 1.26 -12.35
CA TRP A 125 -4.73 0.94 -11.68
C TRP A 125 -3.51 1.61 -12.31
N ARG A 126 -3.67 2.18 -13.51
CA ARG A 126 -2.67 3.03 -14.18
C ARG A 126 -2.79 4.51 -13.84
N ASP A 127 -3.89 4.92 -13.21
CA ASP A 127 -4.16 6.31 -12.90
C ASP A 127 -3.28 6.78 -11.74
N GLY A 128 -2.47 7.77 -12.06
CA GLY A 128 -1.41 8.28 -11.21
C GLY A 128 -0.22 8.61 -12.07
N GLU A 129 -0.16 9.86 -12.56
CA GLU A 129 1.05 10.39 -13.16
C GLU A 129 2.26 10.05 -12.28
N ALA A 130 3.38 9.72 -12.93
CA ALA A 130 4.62 9.39 -12.24
C ALA A 130 4.94 10.48 -11.20
N ARG A 131 4.81 10.15 -9.92
CA ARG A 131 5.17 11.05 -8.83
C ARG A 131 6.69 11.22 -8.84
N SER A 132 7.11 12.36 -9.40
CA SER A 132 8.47 12.89 -9.54
C SER A 132 9.39 12.22 -10.57
N PRO A 133 9.87 12.97 -11.59
CA PRO A 133 11.09 12.62 -12.29
C PRO A 133 12.25 12.90 -11.34
N MET A 134 12.62 11.94 -10.49
CA MET A 134 13.98 11.96 -9.93
C MET A 134 14.94 11.75 -11.09
N LYS A 135 15.36 12.86 -11.72
CA LYS A 135 16.55 12.91 -12.55
C LYS A 135 17.70 12.30 -11.73
N ARG A 136 18.27 11.23 -12.26
CA ARG A 136 19.59 10.75 -11.84
C ARG A 136 20.65 11.81 -12.12
#